data_AF-A0A6G2HBQ8-F1
#
_entry.id   AF-A0A6G2HBQ8-F1
#
_cell.length_a   1.000
_cell.length_b   1.000
_cell.length_c   1.000
_cell.angle_alpha   90.00
_cell.angle_beta   90.00
_cell.angle_gamma   90.00
#
_symmetry.space_group_name_H-M   'P 1'
#
loop_
_entity.id
_entity.type
_entity.pdbx_description
1 polymer ?
#
loop_
_entity_poly.entity_id
_entity_poly.type
_entity_poly.pdbx_seq_one_letter_code
_entity_poly.pdbx_strand_id
1 'polypeptide(L)'
;MSRRYGETWVYESLVGGIPGLDLSRTAAVAIQVILFQTGVLLLGWYYGLWSAVLAGTVAVLVAAAGSVEMHRLGEGNRRLSTPPAHKRLLFGSSIEIVLGILAFIGLVTYLFVWDVGLLHRLFGPDPPVAAVYLTLLILWDLCYRIGTSWWSAVVALWRAVNVDLSPSDRARARRLDAENVAFSAIQLVLVPFLWSDPLLLGAVVGHVVAVAAVCTAAIVLS
;
A
#
# COMPACT_ATOMS: atom_id res chain seq x y z
N MET A 1 -14.33 -20.21 7.94
CA MET A 1 -13.36 -21.14 7.31
C MET A 1 -11.96 -20.62 7.58
N SER A 2 -11.14 -21.35 8.34
CA SER A 2 -9.76 -20.95 8.65
C SER A 2 -8.91 -20.94 7.37
N ARG A 3 -8.48 -19.76 6.91
CA ARG A 3 -7.54 -19.63 5.79
C ARG A 3 -6.17 -20.18 6.24
N ARG A 4 -5.50 -20.98 5.41
CA ARG A 4 -4.20 -21.58 5.76
C ARG A 4 -3.09 -20.53 5.64
N TYR A 5 -2.09 -20.63 6.52
CA TYR A 5 -0.83 -19.89 6.40
C TYR A 5 -0.25 -20.07 4.98
N GLY A 6 0.09 -18.95 4.32
CA GLY A 6 0.67 -18.94 2.95
C GLY A 6 -0.34 -18.80 1.80
N GLU A 7 -1.64 -18.62 2.08
CA GLU A 7 -2.67 -18.28 1.07
C GLU A 7 -3.21 -16.86 1.20
N THR A 8 -2.72 -16.10 2.18
CA THR A 8 -3.18 -14.76 2.55
C THR A 8 -1.99 -13.84 2.68
N TRP A 9 -2.19 -12.55 2.40
CA TRP A 9 -1.20 -11.53 2.75
C TRP A 9 -0.86 -11.61 4.24
N VAL A 10 0.36 -11.24 4.63
CA VAL A 10 0.74 -11.33 6.04
C VAL A 10 -0.18 -10.46 6.93
N TYR A 11 -0.58 -9.26 6.48
CA TYR A 11 -1.59 -8.46 7.19
C TYR A 11 -2.93 -9.19 7.37
N GLU A 12 -3.43 -9.89 6.34
CA GLU A 12 -4.66 -10.68 6.45
C GLU A 12 -4.52 -11.80 7.50
N SER A 13 -3.30 -12.34 7.64
CA SER A 13 -2.97 -13.40 8.59
C SER A 13 -2.90 -12.88 10.04
N LEU A 14 -2.37 -11.66 10.24
CA LEU A 14 -2.32 -11.00 11.55
C LEU A 14 -3.72 -10.66 12.07
N VAL A 15 -4.58 -10.09 11.22
CA VAL A 15 -5.97 -9.75 11.60
C VAL A 15 -6.80 -11.00 11.86
N GLY A 16 -6.65 -12.03 11.02
CA GLY A 16 -7.35 -13.31 11.19
C GLY A 16 -6.92 -14.11 12.42
N GLY A 17 -5.83 -13.72 13.09
CA GLY A 17 -5.35 -14.34 14.32
C GLY A 17 -6.03 -13.84 15.61
N ILE A 18 -6.84 -12.77 15.55
CA ILE A 18 -7.53 -12.22 16.72
C ILE A 18 -8.78 -13.06 17.04
N PRO A 19 -8.82 -13.78 18.18
CA PRO A 19 -9.96 -14.64 18.50
C PRO A 19 -11.26 -13.83 18.66
N GLY A 20 -12.34 -14.26 17.99
CA GLY A 20 -13.67 -13.68 18.13
C GLY A 20 -13.97 -12.46 17.26
N LEU A 21 -13.03 -12.01 16.43
CA LEU A 21 -13.18 -10.84 15.57
C LEU A 21 -13.42 -11.24 14.10
N ASP A 22 -14.69 -11.33 13.68
CA ASP A 22 -15.06 -11.58 12.27
C ASP A 22 -15.59 -10.30 11.63
N LEU A 23 -14.66 -9.44 11.19
CA LEU A 23 -15.00 -8.20 10.49
C LEU A 23 -15.13 -8.45 8.99
N SER A 24 -16.23 -7.96 8.41
CA SER A 24 -16.32 -7.85 6.95
C SER A 24 -15.20 -6.95 6.43
N ARG A 25 -14.75 -7.17 5.19
CA ARG A 25 -13.68 -6.35 4.57
C ARG A 25 -14.06 -4.88 4.55
N THR A 26 -15.32 -4.57 4.23
CA THR A 26 -15.84 -3.21 4.24
C THR A 26 -15.80 -2.61 5.64
N ALA A 27 -16.17 -3.37 6.67
CA ALA A 27 -16.08 -2.91 8.05
C ALA A 27 -14.64 -2.63 8.47
N ALA A 28 -13.69 -3.49 8.09
CA ALA A 28 -12.27 -3.29 8.40
C ALA A 28 -11.73 -2.00 7.77
N VAL A 29 -12.02 -1.74 6.49
CA VAL A 29 -11.62 -0.49 5.82
C VAL A 29 -12.32 0.73 6.41
N ALA A 30 -13.61 0.63 6.74
CA ALA A 30 -14.35 1.72 7.37
C ALA A 30 -13.78 2.06 8.74
N ILE A 31 -13.46 1.06 9.57
CA ILE A 31 -12.84 1.25 10.88
C ILE A 31 -11.45 1.89 10.72
N GLN A 32 -10.64 1.42 9.76
CA GLN A 32 -9.34 2.03 9.46
C GLN A 32 -9.48 3.52 9.13
N VAL A 33 -10.37 3.86 8.18
CA VAL A 33 -10.60 5.25 7.77
C VAL A 33 -11.09 6.08 8.94
N ILE A 34 -12.10 5.63 9.68
CA ILE A 34 -12.65 6.36 10.82
C ILE A 34 -11.56 6.59 11.86
N LEU A 35 -10.82 5.56 12.25
CA LEU A 35 -9.79 5.65 13.28
C LEU A 35 -8.70 6.67 12.90
N PHE A 36 -8.09 6.51 11.71
CA PHE A 36 -7.02 7.40 11.29
C PHE A 36 -7.51 8.81 10.96
N GLN A 37 -8.66 8.95 10.31
CA GLN A 37 -9.23 10.27 9.98
C GLN A 37 -9.62 11.04 11.24
N THR A 38 -10.25 10.36 12.21
CA THR A 38 -10.54 10.96 13.52
C THR A 38 -9.25 11.39 14.21
N GLY A 39 -8.19 10.56 14.19
CA GLY A 39 -6.87 10.95 14.69
C GLY A 39 -6.33 12.23 14.01
N VAL A 40 -6.35 12.28 12.68
CA VAL A 40 -5.87 13.44 11.91
C VAL A 40 -6.66 14.70 12.26
N LEU A 41 -7.99 14.62 12.32
CA LEU A 41 -8.85 15.77 12.61
C LEU A 41 -8.73 16.23 14.08
N LEU A 42 -8.72 15.29 15.03
CA LEU A 42 -8.61 15.61 16.45
C LEU A 42 -7.26 16.25 16.78
N LEU A 43 -6.16 15.67 16.30
CA LEU A 43 -4.83 16.24 16.53
C LEU A 43 -4.64 17.55 15.76
N GLY A 44 -5.18 17.63 14.54
CA GLY A 44 -5.21 18.84 13.74
C GLY A 44 -5.92 20.00 14.44
N TRP A 45 -7.10 19.75 14.99
CA TRP A 45 -7.85 20.73 15.77
C TRP A 45 -7.15 21.08 17.09
N TYR A 46 -6.72 20.08 17.86
CA TYR A 46 -6.16 20.28 19.20
C TYR A 46 -4.81 21.00 19.20
N TYR A 47 -3.93 20.68 18.24
CA TYR A 47 -2.60 21.29 18.12
C TYR A 47 -2.54 22.44 17.10
N GLY A 48 -3.66 22.80 16.45
CA GLY A 48 -3.70 23.86 15.44
C GLY A 48 -2.99 23.52 14.11
N LEU A 49 -2.88 22.23 13.76
CA LEU A 49 -2.11 21.72 12.62
C LEU A 49 -2.94 21.63 11.33
N TRP A 50 -3.78 22.62 11.04
CA TRP A 50 -4.71 22.57 9.91
C TRP A 50 -4.00 22.47 8.54
N SER A 51 -2.78 22.97 8.42
CA SER A 51 -1.93 22.79 7.24
C SER A 51 -1.62 21.31 6.95
N ALA A 52 -1.46 20.49 8.00
CA ALA A 52 -1.18 19.05 7.86
C ALA A 52 -2.45 18.20 7.70
N VAL A 53 -3.62 18.69 8.09
CA VAL A 53 -4.89 17.94 8.03
C VAL A 53 -5.21 17.47 6.60
N LEU A 54 -4.99 18.34 5.60
CA LEU A 54 -5.25 17.98 4.22
C LEU A 54 -4.31 16.86 3.75
N ALA A 55 -3.01 16.98 4.00
CA ALA A 55 -2.02 15.96 3.65
C ALA A 55 -2.31 14.62 4.37
N GLY A 56 -2.61 14.68 5.66
CA GLY A 56 -2.98 13.50 6.46
C GLY A 56 -4.25 12.83 5.95
N THR A 57 -5.28 13.60 5.61
CA THR A 57 -6.53 13.08 5.06
C THR A 57 -6.29 12.38 3.72
N VAL A 58 -5.53 12.99 2.82
CA VAL A 58 -5.15 12.37 1.55
C VAL A 58 -4.39 11.06 1.78
N ALA A 59 -3.41 11.06 2.69
CA ALA A 59 -2.65 9.86 3.04
C ALA A 59 -3.57 8.72 3.55
N VAL A 60 -4.53 9.03 4.42
CA VAL A 60 -5.53 8.07 4.91
C VAL A 60 -6.39 7.51 3.78
N LEU A 61 -6.83 8.36 2.85
CA LEU A 61 -7.65 7.92 1.72
C LEU A 61 -6.87 7.03 0.74
N VAL A 62 -5.60 7.35 0.45
CA VAL A 62 -4.72 6.52 -0.38
C VAL A 62 -4.47 5.17 0.30
N ALA A 63 -4.22 5.16 1.61
CA ALA A 63 -4.10 3.95 2.41
C ALA A 63 -5.38 3.10 2.34
N ALA A 64 -6.55 3.70 2.50
CA ALA A 64 -7.84 3.02 2.42
C ALA A 64 -8.09 2.42 1.03
N ALA A 65 -7.76 3.16 -0.04
CA ALA A 65 -7.83 2.65 -1.41
C ALA A 65 -6.93 1.41 -1.57
N GLY A 66 -5.72 1.45 -1.01
CA GLY A 66 -4.83 0.29 -1.02
C GLY A 66 -5.39 -0.91 -0.25
N SER A 67 -6.22 -0.72 0.79
CA SER A 67 -6.83 -1.85 1.52
C SER A 67 -7.84 -2.57 0.67
N VAL A 68 -8.66 -1.80 -0.03
CA VAL A 68 -9.63 -2.33 -0.99
C VAL A 68 -8.91 -3.11 -2.09
N GLU A 69 -7.83 -2.54 -2.63
CA GLU A 69 -7.09 -3.16 -3.73
C GLU A 69 -6.32 -4.41 -3.31
N MET A 70 -5.66 -4.42 -2.14
CA MET A 70 -5.01 -5.64 -1.62
C MET A 70 -5.99 -6.81 -1.45
N HIS A 71 -7.22 -6.52 -1.02
CA HIS A 71 -8.28 -7.52 -0.93
C HIS A 71 -8.74 -8.03 -2.29
N ARG A 72 -8.90 -7.13 -3.27
CA ARG A 72 -9.28 -7.48 -4.66
C ARG A 72 -8.18 -8.31 -5.33
N LEU A 73 -6.93 -7.86 -5.24
CA LEU A 73 -5.76 -8.56 -5.77
C LEU A 73 -5.59 -9.93 -5.10
N GLY A 74 -5.71 -10.01 -3.78
CA GLY A 74 -5.59 -11.27 -3.05
C GLY A 74 -6.67 -12.28 -3.43
N GLU A 75 -7.94 -11.85 -3.47
CA GLU A 75 -9.03 -12.72 -3.89
C GLU A 75 -8.98 -13.10 -5.37
N GLY A 76 -8.66 -12.15 -6.23
CA GLY A 76 -8.51 -12.36 -7.66
C GLY A 76 -7.45 -13.39 -7.97
N ASN A 77 -6.25 -13.24 -7.41
CA ASN A 77 -5.13 -14.16 -7.64
C ASN A 77 -5.39 -15.56 -7.07
N ARG A 78 -6.10 -15.68 -5.95
CA ARG A 78 -6.49 -16.99 -5.38
C ARG A 78 -7.42 -17.79 -6.30
N ARG A 79 -8.26 -17.09 -7.06
CA ARG A 79 -9.23 -17.69 -7.99
C ARG A 79 -8.65 -18.04 -9.36
N LEU A 80 -7.43 -17.59 -9.69
CA LEU A 80 -6.74 -18.00 -10.92
C LEU A 80 -6.28 -19.46 -10.81
N SER A 81 -6.40 -20.21 -11.89
CA SER A 81 -5.93 -21.61 -12.00
C SER A 81 -4.41 -21.67 -12.20
N THR A 82 -3.66 -20.99 -11.32
CA THR A 82 -2.20 -20.92 -11.37
C THR A 82 -1.53 -22.04 -10.56
N PRO A 83 -0.30 -22.45 -10.93
CA PRO A 83 0.47 -23.42 -10.15
C PRO A 83 0.66 -22.97 -8.69
N PRO A 84 0.82 -23.90 -7.73
CA PRO A 84 1.08 -23.56 -6.32
C PRO A 84 2.29 -22.65 -6.12
N ALA A 85 3.29 -22.71 -7.01
CA ALA A 85 4.46 -21.85 -6.98
C ALA A 85 4.08 -20.36 -7.09
N HIS A 86 3.13 -20.00 -7.95
CA HIS A 86 2.62 -18.63 -8.09
C HIS A 86 2.03 -18.11 -6.77
N LYS A 87 1.18 -18.92 -6.14
CA LYS A 87 0.52 -18.55 -4.87
C LYS A 87 1.52 -18.41 -3.72
N ARG A 88 2.52 -19.30 -3.64
CA ARG A 88 3.60 -19.20 -2.65
C ARG A 88 4.49 -17.97 -2.88
N LEU A 89 4.79 -17.65 -4.13
CA LEU A 89 5.59 -16.46 -4.45
C LEU A 89 4.84 -15.18 -4.01
N LEU A 90 3.54 -15.13 -4.29
CA LEU A 90 2.70 -13.98 -3.97
C LEU A 90 2.42 -13.83 -2.46
N PHE A 91 2.01 -14.90 -1.77
CA PHE A 91 1.51 -14.85 -0.38
C PHE A 91 2.45 -15.47 0.66
N GLY A 92 3.31 -16.40 0.26
CA GLY A 92 4.14 -17.20 1.17
C GLY A 92 5.56 -16.67 1.37
N SER A 93 6.02 -15.73 0.53
CA SER A 93 7.39 -15.21 0.55
C SER A 93 7.61 -14.10 1.59
N SER A 94 6.55 -13.44 2.04
CA SER A 94 6.61 -12.25 2.91
C SER A 94 7.46 -11.10 2.36
N ILE A 95 7.80 -11.13 1.06
CA ILE A 95 8.63 -10.11 0.41
C ILE A 95 7.92 -8.76 0.42
N GLU A 96 6.58 -8.75 0.35
CA GLU A 96 5.79 -7.53 0.45
C GLU A 96 6.01 -6.78 1.77
N ILE A 97 6.15 -7.51 2.88
CA ILE A 97 6.49 -6.91 4.18
C ILE A 97 7.92 -6.42 4.19
N VAL A 98 8.87 -7.21 3.69
CA VAL A 98 10.29 -6.80 3.67
C VAL A 98 10.46 -5.50 2.89
N LEU A 99 9.82 -5.41 1.72
CA LEU A 99 9.81 -4.19 0.91
C LEU A 99 9.15 -3.02 1.65
N GLY A 100 8.01 -3.26 2.31
CA GLY A 100 7.33 -2.25 3.14
C GLY A 100 8.20 -1.74 4.29
N ILE A 101 8.89 -2.63 5.00
CA ILE A 101 9.82 -2.30 6.09
C ILE A 101 10.99 -1.49 5.57
N LEU A 102 11.65 -1.94 4.51
CA LEU A 102 12.80 -1.22 3.95
C LEU A 102 12.39 0.16 3.43
N ALA A 103 11.23 0.27 2.78
CA ALA A 103 10.69 1.56 2.35
C ALA A 103 10.38 2.47 3.54
N PHE A 104 9.77 1.94 4.60
CA PHE A 104 9.45 2.73 5.79
C PHE A 104 10.70 3.17 6.56
N ILE A 105 11.68 2.29 6.76
CA ILE A 105 12.95 2.64 7.40
C ILE A 105 13.68 3.69 6.56
N GLY A 106 13.70 3.53 5.22
CA GLY A 106 14.25 4.53 4.32
C GLY A 106 13.55 5.89 4.45
N LEU A 107 12.22 5.89 4.51
CA LEU A 107 11.42 7.10 4.70
C LEU A 107 11.67 7.76 6.06
N VAL A 108 11.67 7.01 7.16
CA VAL A 108 12.00 7.53 8.50
C VAL A 108 13.42 8.13 8.50
N THR A 109 14.39 7.43 7.90
CA THR A 109 15.75 7.94 7.77
C THR A 109 15.78 9.25 6.98
N TYR A 110 15.03 9.33 5.87
CA TYR A 110 14.90 10.56 5.11
C TYR A 110 14.33 11.70 5.97
N LEU A 111 13.19 11.48 6.64
CA LEU A 111 12.46 12.52 7.39
C LEU A 111 13.24 13.07 8.59
N PHE A 112 14.09 12.27 9.22
CA PHE A 112 14.78 12.67 10.46
C PHE A 112 16.28 12.92 10.30
N VAL A 113 16.93 12.30 9.32
CA VAL A 113 18.39 12.43 9.14
C VAL A 113 18.73 13.28 7.92
N TRP A 114 17.99 13.14 6.83
CA TRP A 114 18.31 13.83 5.57
C TRP A 114 17.60 15.18 5.43
N ASP A 115 16.27 15.21 5.61
CA ASP A 115 15.45 16.39 5.41
C ASP A 115 14.34 16.49 6.45
N VAL A 116 14.58 17.34 7.45
CA VAL A 116 13.60 17.71 8.48
C VAL A 116 12.57 18.73 7.97
N GLY A 117 12.75 19.26 6.76
CA GLY A 117 11.93 20.30 6.17
C GLY A 117 10.47 19.88 5.98
N LEU A 118 10.20 18.62 5.60
CA LEU A 118 8.82 18.15 5.43
C LEU A 118 8.07 18.13 6.77
N LEU A 119 8.66 17.56 7.82
CA LEU A 119 8.04 17.56 9.15
C LEU A 119 7.90 18.98 9.69
N HIS A 120 8.89 19.84 9.48
CA HIS A 120 8.82 21.25 9.88
C HIS A 120 7.70 22.01 9.15
N ARG A 121 7.52 21.78 7.85
CA ARG A 121 6.43 22.41 7.07
C ARG A 121 5.06 21.97 7.53
N LEU A 122 4.91 20.69 7.89
CA LEU A 122 3.63 20.14 8.33
C LEU A 122 3.30 20.51 9.78
N PHE A 123 4.30 20.53 10.66
CA PHE A 123 4.07 20.57 12.11
C PHE A 123 4.75 21.74 12.85
N GLY A 124 5.58 22.52 12.16
CA GLY A 124 6.40 23.57 12.77
C GLY A 124 7.73 23.05 13.34
N PRO A 125 8.51 23.93 14.00
CA PRO A 125 9.84 23.61 14.55
C PRO A 125 9.80 22.56 15.66
N ASP A 126 8.75 22.57 16.48
CA ASP A 126 8.58 21.68 17.64
C ASP A 126 7.35 20.79 17.43
N PRO A 127 7.45 19.74 16.59
CA PRO A 127 6.31 18.94 16.19
C PRO A 127 5.73 18.14 17.37
N PRO A 128 4.41 18.17 17.60
CA PRO A 128 3.81 17.39 18.69
C PRO A 128 4.04 15.89 18.53
N VAL A 129 4.54 15.23 19.59
CA VAL A 129 4.90 13.80 19.57
C VAL A 129 3.73 12.92 19.10
N ALA A 130 2.52 13.19 19.58
CA ALA A 130 1.33 12.44 19.19
C ALA A 130 1.01 12.57 17.68
N ALA A 131 1.19 13.76 17.10
CA ALA A 131 0.98 14.00 15.68
C ALA A 131 2.03 13.26 14.83
N VAL A 132 3.30 13.35 15.21
CA VAL A 132 4.39 12.62 14.54
C VAL A 132 4.16 11.11 14.61
N TYR A 133 3.79 10.58 15.78
CA TYR A 133 3.51 9.16 15.95
C TYR A 133 2.38 8.69 15.03
N LEU A 134 1.26 9.43 14.99
CA LEU A 134 0.14 9.11 14.09
C LEU A 134 0.59 9.16 12.61
N THR A 135 1.36 10.18 12.22
CA THR A 135 1.91 10.30 10.88
C THR A 135 2.77 9.11 10.51
N LEU A 136 3.66 8.67 11.40
CA LEU A 136 4.50 7.50 11.17
C LEU A 136 3.68 6.21 11.01
N LEU A 137 2.57 6.04 11.75
CA LEU A 137 1.66 4.92 11.55
C LEU A 137 0.99 4.94 10.18
N ILE A 138 0.54 6.11 9.72
CA ILE A 138 -0.08 6.27 8.40
C ILE A 138 0.96 6.02 7.29
N LEU A 139 2.17 6.56 7.44
CA LEU A 139 3.25 6.38 6.48
C LEU A 139 3.73 4.93 6.41
N TRP A 140 3.80 4.24 7.54
CA TRP A 140 4.06 2.79 7.57
C TRP A 140 3.03 2.02 6.73
N ASP A 141 1.74 2.32 6.94
CA ASP A 141 0.66 1.67 6.21
C ASP A 141 0.74 1.95 4.70
N LEU A 142 1.10 3.17 4.31
CA LEU A 142 1.37 3.52 2.90
C LEU A 142 2.57 2.75 2.34
N CYS A 143 3.70 2.73 3.03
CA CYS A 143 4.90 2.00 2.61
C CYS A 143 4.63 0.51 2.41
N TYR A 144 3.86 -0.11 3.31
CA TYR A 144 3.45 -1.51 3.19
C TYR A 144 2.62 -1.77 1.92
N ARG A 145 1.68 -0.88 1.59
CA ARG A 145 0.84 -1.01 0.39
C ARG A 145 1.61 -0.78 -0.90
N ILE A 146 2.53 0.18 -0.89
CA ILE A 146 3.48 0.45 -1.98
C ILE A 146 4.34 -0.80 -2.23
N GLY A 147 4.90 -1.38 -1.17
CA GLY A 147 5.66 -2.64 -1.23
C GLY A 147 4.84 -3.80 -1.78
N THR A 148 3.60 -3.94 -1.32
CA THR A 148 2.67 -4.99 -1.81
C THR A 148 2.31 -4.81 -3.27
N SER A 149 2.03 -3.58 -3.71
CA SER A 149 1.73 -3.27 -5.11
C SER A 149 2.92 -3.58 -6.02
N TRP A 150 4.13 -3.20 -5.60
CA TRP A 150 5.36 -3.51 -6.34
C TRP A 150 5.57 -5.03 -6.45
N TRP A 151 5.50 -5.74 -5.33
CA TRP A 151 5.69 -7.19 -5.34
C TRP A 151 4.64 -7.90 -6.20
N SER A 152 3.38 -7.46 -6.11
CA SER A 152 2.30 -7.98 -6.96
C SER A 152 2.59 -7.78 -8.45
N ALA A 153 3.17 -6.65 -8.84
CA ALA A 153 3.57 -6.38 -10.22
C ALA A 153 4.70 -7.34 -10.69
N VAL A 154 5.73 -7.53 -9.86
CA VAL A 154 6.83 -8.44 -10.16
C VAL A 154 6.33 -9.88 -10.33
N VAL A 155 5.46 -10.34 -9.43
CA VAL A 155 4.85 -11.68 -9.52
C VAL A 155 3.91 -11.80 -10.73
N ALA A 156 3.21 -10.73 -11.11
CA ALA A 156 2.40 -10.70 -12.32
C ALA A 156 3.25 -10.89 -13.59
N LEU A 157 4.40 -10.21 -13.67
CA LEU A 157 5.34 -10.41 -14.78
C LEU A 157 5.91 -11.83 -14.80
N TRP A 158 6.30 -12.35 -13.64
CA TRP A 158 6.74 -13.74 -13.54
C TRP A 158 5.65 -14.71 -14.03
N ARG A 159 4.39 -14.50 -13.63
CA ARG A 159 3.24 -15.31 -14.09
C ARG A 159 3.09 -15.24 -15.60
N ALA A 160 3.14 -14.05 -16.19
CA ALA A 160 2.99 -13.85 -17.63
C ALA A 160 4.05 -14.59 -18.46
N VAL A 161 5.26 -14.74 -17.92
CA VAL A 161 6.38 -15.42 -18.62
C VAL A 161 6.40 -16.93 -18.37
N ASN A 162 5.96 -17.39 -17.21
CA ASN A 162 6.19 -18.77 -16.75
C ASN A 162 4.92 -19.64 -16.69
N VAL A 163 3.74 -19.09 -16.94
CA VAL A 163 2.47 -19.79 -16.75
C VAL A 163 1.56 -19.62 -17.95
N ASP A 164 1.22 -20.75 -18.58
CA ASP A 164 0.19 -20.79 -19.62
C ASP A 164 -1.20 -20.73 -19.01
N LEU A 165 -1.85 -19.57 -19.13
CA LEU A 165 -3.21 -19.36 -18.65
C LEU A 165 -4.24 -19.67 -19.74
N SER A 166 -5.36 -20.27 -19.31
CA SER A 166 -6.57 -20.36 -20.12
C SER A 166 -7.06 -18.95 -20.53
N PRO A 167 -7.80 -18.79 -21.63
CA PRO A 167 -8.27 -17.48 -22.08
C PRO A 167 -9.07 -16.70 -21.00
N SER A 168 -9.87 -17.40 -20.20
CA SER A 168 -10.65 -16.79 -19.11
C SER A 168 -9.76 -16.32 -17.96
N ASP A 169 -8.78 -17.11 -17.54
CA ASP A 169 -7.83 -16.73 -16.49
C ASP A 169 -6.88 -15.63 -16.95
N ARG A 170 -6.51 -15.61 -18.23
CA ARG A 170 -5.70 -14.55 -18.85
C ARG A 170 -6.43 -13.21 -18.81
N ALA A 171 -7.70 -13.16 -19.20
CA ALA A 171 -8.52 -11.95 -19.11
C ALA A 171 -8.64 -11.45 -17.66
N ARG A 172 -8.81 -12.38 -16.71
CA ARG A 172 -8.86 -12.06 -15.29
C ARG A 172 -7.51 -11.54 -14.75
N ALA A 173 -6.41 -12.15 -15.16
CA ALA A 173 -5.06 -11.72 -14.81
C ALA A 173 -4.79 -10.30 -15.31
N ARG A 174 -5.06 -10.02 -16.59
CA ARG A 174 -4.92 -8.68 -17.17
C ARG A 174 -5.74 -7.63 -16.42
N ARG A 175 -6.97 -7.98 -15.99
CA ARG A 175 -7.80 -7.09 -15.17
C ARG A 175 -7.17 -6.79 -13.81
N LEU A 176 -6.62 -7.80 -13.13
CA LEU A 176 -5.93 -7.62 -11.84
C LEU A 176 -4.68 -6.75 -12.00
N ASP A 177 -3.91 -6.95 -13.05
CA ASP A 177 -2.71 -6.16 -13.32
C ASP A 177 -3.08 -4.69 -13.61
N ALA A 178 -4.16 -4.45 -14.36
CA ALA A 178 -4.70 -3.12 -14.61
C ALA A 178 -5.23 -2.45 -13.33
N GLU A 179 -5.89 -3.21 -12.44
CA GLU A 179 -6.30 -2.72 -11.11
C GLU A 179 -5.07 -2.29 -10.28
N ASN A 180 -3.97 -3.04 -10.33
CA ASN A 180 -2.73 -2.66 -9.65
C ASN A 180 -2.09 -1.38 -10.23
N VAL A 181 -2.14 -1.19 -11.56
CA VAL A 181 -1.74 0.08 -12.20
C VAL A 181 -2.62 1.23 -11.70
N ALA A 182 -3.94 1.04 -11.70
CA ALA A 182 -4.88 2.05 -11.22
C ALA A 182 -4.61 2.41 -9.75
N PHE A 183 -4.34 1.43 -8.89
CA PHE A 183 -3.93 1.66 -7.51
C PHE A 183 -2.64 2.49 -7.41
N SER A 184 -1.61 2.13 -8.18
CA SER A 184 -0.37 2.92 -8.19
C SER A 184 -0.63 4.38 -8.62
N ALA A 185 -1.46 4.60 -9.63
CA ALA A 185 -1.80 5.94 -10.10
C ALA A 185 -2.52 6.80 -9.06
N ILE A 186 -3.33 6.21 -8.17
CA ILE A 186 -3.96 6.93 -7.05
C ILE A 186 -2.91 7.59 -6.14
N GLN A 187 -1.72 7.01 -6.01
CA GLN A 187 -0.65 7.59 -5.19
C GLN A 187 -0.14 8.93 -5.73
N LEU A 188 -0.40 9.26 -7.00
CA LEU A 188 -0.07 10.57 -7.57
C LEU A 188 -0.82 11.72 -6.89
N VAL A 189 -1.91 11.45 -6.17
CA VAL A 189 -2.59 12.45 -5.34
C VAL A 189 -1.68 12.96 -4.20
N LEU A 190 -0.61 12.23 -3.85
CA LEU A 190 0.40 12.68 -2.89
C LEU A 190 1.41 13.67 -3.48
N VAL A 191 1.59 13.71 -4.81
CA VAL A 191 2.59 14.55 -5.50
C VAL A 191 2.53 16.02 -5.07
N PRO A 192 1.35 16.65 -4.92
CA PRO A 192 1.29 18.05 -4.51
C PRO A 192 1.96 18.36 -3.17
N PHE A 193 2.02 17.39 -2.27
CA PHE A 193 2.62 17.55 -0.95
C PHE A 193 4.14 17.31 -0.94
N LEU A 194 4.69 16.83 -2.07
CA LEU A 194 6.09 16.40 -2.20
C LEU A 194 6.90 17.29 -3.17
N TRP A 195 6.32 18.36 -3.73
CA TRP A 195 7.04 19.22 -4.70
C TRP A 195 8.34 19.82 -4.16
N SER A 196 8.41 20.04 -2.85
CA SER A 196 9.60 20.57 -2.18
C SER A 196 10.63 19.49 -1.82
N ASP A 197 10.30 18.21 -2.05
CA ASP A 197 11.09 17.04 -1.63
C ASP A 197 11.42 16.17 -2.85
N PRO A 198 12.41 16.55 -3.69
CA PRO A 198 12.68 15.88 -4.96
C PRO A 198 12.93 14.36 -4.83
N LEU A 199 13.53 13.94 -3.71
CA LEU A 199 13.78 12.52 -3.43
C LEU A 199 12.48 11.75 -3.15
N LEU A 200 11.59 12.28 -2.32
CA LEU A 200 10.29 11.65 -2.06
C LEU A 200 9.38 11.71 -3.28
N LEU A 201 9.38 12.84 -3.99
CA LEU A 201 8.67 12.99 -5.26
C LEU A 201 9.14 11.94 -6.27
N GLY A 202 10.46 11.80 -6.44
CA GLY A 202 11.06 10.80 -7.29
C GLY A 202 10.73 9.37 -6.86
N ALA A 203 10.70 9.09 -5.56
CA ALA A 203 10.31 7.78 -5.03
C ALA A 203 8.85 7.42 -5.36
N VAL A 204 7.90 8.35 -5.15
CA VAL A 204 6.48 8.13 -5.46
C VAL A 204 6.26 8.00 -6.97
N VAL A 205 6.71 8.99 -7.75
CA VAL A 205 6.51 8.97 -9.21
C VAL A 205 7.24 7.79 -9.85
N GLY A 206 8.47 7.52 -9.41
CA GLY A 206 9.26 6.39 -9.88
C GLY A 206 8.59 5.04 -9.57
N HIS A 207 8.00 4.88 -8.39
CA HIS A 207 7.20 3.70 -8.06
C HIS A 207 6.00 3.54 -8.99
N VAL A 208 5.23 4.60 -9.23
CA VAL A 208 4.07 4.56 -10.14
C VAL A 208 4.48 4.16 -11.55
N VAL A 209 5.56 4.75 -12.07
CA VAL A 209 6.11 4.41 -13.39
C VAL A 209 6.58 2.95 -13.43
N ALA A 210 7.29 2.49 -12.40
CA ALA A 210 7.80 1.12 -12.33
C ALA A 210 6.67 0.09 -12.30
N VAL A 211 5.64 0.29 -11.46
CA VAL A 211 4.46 -0.58 -11.42
C VAL A 211 3.73 -0.57 -12.75
N ALA A 212 3.48 0.61 -13.32
CA ALA A 212 2.82 0.74 -14.62
C ALA A 212 3.58 -0.01 -15.72
N ALA A 213 4.90 0.14 -15.80
CA ALA A 213 5.73 -0.53 -16.79
C ALA A 213 5.69 -2.06 -16.63
N VAL A 214 5.90 -2.56 -15.41
CA VAL A 214 5.96 -4.01 -15.14
C VAL A 214 4.60 -4.67 -15.35
N CYS A 215 3.51 -4.07 -14.85
CA CYS A 215 2.16 -4.59 -15.08
C CYS A 215 1.77 -4.52 -16.55
N THR A 216 2.12 -3.45 -17.26
CA THR A 216 1.82 -3.35 -18.71
C THR A 216 2.57 -4.42 -19.50
N ALA A 217 3.85 -4.67 -19.17
CA ALA A 217 4.60 -5.77 -19.75
C ALA A 217 3.92 -7.12 -19.46
N ALA A 218 3.49 -7.36 -18.22
CA ALA A 218 2.75 -8.58 -17.86
C ALA A 218 1.45 -8.73 -18.67
N ILE A 219 0.70 -7.64 -18.87
CA ILE A 219 -0.55 -7.62 -19.66
C ILE A 219 -0.30 -7.95 -21.13
N VAL A 220 0.76 -7.39 -21.73
CA VAL A 220 1.11 -7.60 -23.14
C VAL A 220 1.61 -9.03 -23.37
N LEU A 221 2.35 -9.60 -22.41
CA LEU A 221 2.91 -10.95 -22.50
C LEU A 221 1.88 -12.06 -22.15
N SER A 222 0.87 -11.75 -21.33
CA SER A 222 -0.20 -12.68 -20.96
C SER A 222 -1.17 -12.84 -22.11
#